data_AF-A0A2S8PVY8-F1
#
_entry.id   AF-A0A2S8PVY8-F1
#
_cell.length_a   1.000
_cell.length_b   1.000
_cell.length_c   1.000
_cell.angle_alpha   90.00
_cell.angle_beta   90.00
_cell.angle_gamma   90.00
#
_symmetry.space_group_name_H-M   'P 1'
#
loop_
_entity.id
_entity.type
_entity.pdbx_description
1 polymer ?
#
loop_
_entity_poly.entity_id
_entity_poly.type
_entity_poly.pdbx_seq_one_letter_code
_entity_poly.pdbx_strand_id
1 'polypeptide(L)'
;MNNPGCNFCTRKGLPVLLVRPAIKAQGDGVPDLPTSISMLVEGKGETGYTTRLLRAGFLYIWDELVNGWINYYVTDEGYYYLLPADGKVPPRLANGEMKPCINEPDELARASLVTLPVLPKGLTNKAFWLAWSAVEWTDAVRKKHEDPVYRARYMQRFDMEKWLNRGEGENALPFSSLRDTVAEYHTQIDTNRRIADYTSSHWNGKWLFEPDNLWWAVRELLPDKGVILYLSDPVAVVQDITALANYRLKTQFNKNPHYIRGIALSASLSTLKEALCRQFEREQIEEDAILEAQRQAPYAFYLSGGTYLPSNFALVGTTENTLDNSTLKRMVQRYWSDYEQYIDRDKEKAFMDRFTTDLTRYDNTIISPMTEMYLDWLKSQACWTILTITLIARTIIAVRCLFSQFMIVLQACRINWGPPVIFKSR
;
A
#
# COMPACT_ATOMS: atom_id res chain seq x y z
N MET A 1 18.45 -17.35 -38.89
CA MET A 1 19.12 -18.05 -37.77
C MET A 1 18.07 -18.29 -36.70
N ASN A 2 17.63 -19.53 -36.52
CA ASN A 2 16.62 -19.91 -35.53
C ASN A 2 17.23 -19.80 -34.14
N ASN A 3 16.94 -18.72 -33.42
CA ASN A 3 17.28 -18.60 -32.01
C ASN A 3 16.41 -19.61 -31.23
N PRO A 4 16.95 -20.50 -30.38
CA PRO A 4 16.14 -21.29 -29.47
C PRO A 4 15.33 -20.30 -28.63
N GLY A 5 14.02 -20.24 -28.91
CA GLY A 5 13.22 -19.05 -28.64
C GLY A 5 13.21 -18.65 -27.15
N CYS A 6 13.25 -17.35 -26.90
CA CYS A 6 13.21 -16.77 -25.55
C CYS A 6 11.94 -17.23 -24.80
N ASN A 7 12.06 -17.53 -23.49
CA ASN A 7 10.95 -17.95 -22.62
C ASN A 7 9.92 -16.83 -22.34
N PHE A 8 10.22 -15.59 -22.73
CA PHE A 8 9.22 -14.53 -22.82
C PHE A 8 8.38 -14.65 -24.09
N CYS A 9 9.04 -14.78 -25.24
CA CYS A 9 8.43 -14.56 -26.56
C CYS A 9 7.81 -15.82 -27.16
N THR A 10 8.35 -16.99 -26.84
CA THR A 10 7.88 -18.27 -27.40
C THR A 10 6.63 -18.73 -26.65
N ARG A 11 5.49 -18.67 -27.34
CA ARG A 11 4.16 -18.96 -26.80
C ARG A 11 3.39 -19.84 -27.76
N LYS A 12 2.63 -20.80 -27.24
CA LYS A 12 1.75 -21.69 -28.02
C LYS A 12 0.56 -22.14 -27.18
N GLY A 13 -0.61 -22.21 -27.80
CA GLY A 13 -1.85 -22.62 -27.14
C GLY A 13 -2.78 -21.44 -26.87
N LEU A 14 -3.68 -21.60 -25.91
CA LEU A 14 -4.70 -20.61 -25.57
C LEU A 14 -4.02 -19.40 -24.90
N PRO A 15 -4.11 -18.18 -25.49
CA PRO A 15 -3.60 -16.98 -24.85
C PRO A 15 -4.53 -16.52 -23.72
N VAL A 16 -3.94 -16.30 -22.56
CA VAL A 16 -4.63 -15.86 -21.34
C VAL A 16 -3.95 -14.59 -20.84
N LEU A 17 -4.72 -13.51 -20.73
CA LEU A 17 -4.32 -12.32 -19.99
C LEU A 17 -4.79 -12.47 -18.55
N LEU A 18 -3.86 -12.49 -17.61
CA LEU A 18 -4.20 -12.58 -16.20
C LEU A 18 -4.32 -11.19 -15.58
N VAL A 19 -5.40 -11.01 -14.85
CA VAL A 19 -5.73 -9.75 -14.19
C VAL A 19 -6.15 -9.99 -12.75
N ARG A 20 -6.19 -8.94 -11.94
CA ARG A 20 -6.67 -8.96 -10.55
C ARG A 20 -7.68 -7.85 -10.31
N PRO A 21 -8.61 -8.04 -9.36
CA PRO A 21 -9.33 -6.91 -8.76
C PRO A 21 -8.37 -5.93 -8.07
N ALA A 22 -8.69 -4.64 -8.17
CA ALA A 22 -7.98 -3.54 -7.54
C ALA A 22 -8.96 -2.43 -7.14
N ILE A 23 -8.47 -1.43 -6.43
CA ILE A 23 -9.29 -0.32 -5.92
C ILE A 23 -9.15 0.94 -6.78
N LYS A 24 -10.29 1.59 -7.06
CA LYS A 24 -10.39 2.92 -7.66
C LYS A 24 -11.10 3.91 -6.74
N ALA A 25 -10.73 5.18 -6.78
CA ALA A 25 -11.62 6.22 -6.30
C ALA A 25 -12.79 6.38 -7.27
N GLN A 26 -13.95 6.76 -6.74
CA GLN A 26 -15.05 7.21 -7.57
C GLN A 26 -14.61 8.41 -8.42
N GLY A 27 -14.95 8.38 -9.71
CA GLY A 27 -14.53 9.41 -10.66
C GLY A 27 -13.09 9.27 -11.17
N ASP A 28 -12.34 8.24 -10.76
CA ASP A 28 -11.13 7.87 -11.48
C ASP A 28 -11.53 7.43 -12.89
N GLY A 29 -10.89 8.04 -13.89
CA GLY A 29 -11.09 7.80 -15.33
C GLY A 29 -10.62 6.41 -15.82
N VAL A 30 -10.88 5.37 -15.04
CA VAL A 30 -10.62 3.97 -15.35
C VAL A 30 -11.91 3.16 -15.26
N PRO A 31 -12.03 2.04 -15.98
CA PRO A 31 -13.25 1.25 -15.98
C PRO A 31 -13.62 0.71 -14.60
N ASP A 32 -14.91 0.49 -14.39
CA ASP A 32 -15.39 -0.27 -13.23
C ASP A 32 -15.16 -1.76 -13.43
N LEU A 33 -15.04 -2.49 -12.32
CA LEU A 33 -15.02 -3.95 -12.35
C LEU A 33 -16.32 -4.48 -12.99
N PRO A 34 -16.23 -5.39 -13.98
CA PRO A 34 -17.42 -5.93 -14.64
C PRO A 34 -18.36 -6.63 -13.66
N THR A 35 -19.66 -6.44 -13.82
CA THR A 35 -20.70 -6.98 -12.92
C THR A 35 -20.74 -8.51 -12.86
N SER A 36 -20.17 -9.18 -13.86
CA SER A 36 -20.01 -10.64 -13.88
C SER A 36 -18.94 -11.14 -12.89
N ILE A 37 -18.08 -10.25 -12.37
CA ILE A 37 -17.04 -10.57 -11.40
C ILE A 37 -17.52 -10.12 -10.01
N SER A 38 -17.86 -11.10 -9.17
CA SER A 38 -18.36 -10.83 -7.82
C SER A 38 -17.22 -10.55 -6.83
N MET A 39 -17.36 -9.49 -6.02
CA MET A 39 -16.46 -9.20 -4.92
C MET A 39 -17.08 -9.60 -3.58
N LEU A 40 -16.24 -10.07 -2.64
CA LEU A 40 -16.68 -10.53 -1.31
C LEU A 40 -17.11 -9.39 -0.38
N VAL A 41 -16.62 -8.18 -0.64
CA VAL A 41 -16.82 -6.99 0.20
C VAL A 41 -17.27 -5.87 -0.71
N GLU A 42 -18.30 -5.13 -0.32
CA GLU A 42 -18.79 -3.98 -1.07
C GLU A 42 -17.85 -2.77 -0.95
N GLY A 43 -17.84 -1.91 -1.96
CA GLY A 43 -17.10 -0.65 -1.92
C GLY A 43 -17.73 0.33 -0.93
N LYS A 44 -16.91 0.96 -0.08
CA LYS A 44 -17.35 1.96 0.91
C LYS A 44 -16.53 3.25 0.82
N GLY A 45 -17.13 4.37 1.23
CA GLY A 45 -16.46 5.67 1.27
C GLY A 45 -16.00 6.13 -0.11
N GLU A 46 -16.91 6.19 -1.08
CA GLU A 46 -16.64 6.59 -2.48
C GLU A 46 -15.53 5.75 -3.15
N THR A 47 -15.42 4.49 -2.77
CA THR A 47 -14.40 3.56 -3.27
C THR A 47 -15.07 2.51 -4.14
N GLY A 48 -14.54 2.31 -5.35
CA GLY A 48 -15.00 1.30 -6.30
C GLY A 48 -13.93 0.24 -6.58
N TYR A 49 -14.33 -0.80 -7.31
CA TYR A 49 -13.40 -1.79 -7.83
C TYR A 49 -13.10 -1.53 -9.30
N THR A 50 -11.88 -1.84 -9.69
CA THR A 50 -11.39 -1.85 -11.08
C THR A 50 -10.60 -3.13 -11.30
N THR A 51 -10.25 -3.40 -12.55
CA THR A 51 -9.37 -4.51 -12.93
C THR A 51 -7.97 -3.97 -13.24
N ARG A 52 -6.94 -4.69 -12.78
CA ARG A 52 -5.54 -4.37 -13.08
C ARG A 52 -4.73 -5.60 -13.45
N LEU A 53 -3.56 -5.38 -14.05
CA LEU A 53 -2.60 -6.47 -14.28
C LEU A 53 -2.10 -7.08 -12.96
N LEU A 54 -1.68 -8.35 -13.02
CA LEU A 54 -1.01 -8.98 -11.90
C LEU A 54 0.28 -8.23 -11.53
N ARG A 55 0.57 -8.16 -10.23
CA ARG A 55 1.83 -7.63 -9.72
C ARG A 55 2.95 -8.68 -9.81
N ALA A 56 4.19 -8.24 -9.69
CA ALA A 56 5.34 -9.14 -9.74
C ALA A 56 5.27 -10.25 -8.70
N GLY A 57 5.67 -11.45 -9.11
CA GLY A 57 5.59 -12.64 -8.27
C GLY A 57 5.65 -13.93 -9.08
N PHE A 58 5.06 -14.97 -8.52
CA PHE A 58 5.11 -16.33 -9.04
C PHE A 58 3.70 -16.78 -9.38
N LEU A 59 3.53 -17.29 -10.60
CA LEU A 59 2.28 -17.88 -11.06
C LEU A 59 2.47 -19.38 -11.21
N TYR A 60 1.64 -20.13 -10.52
CA TYR A 60 1.59 -21.59 -10.54
C TYR A 60 0.32 -22.04 -11.26
N ILE A 61 0.51 -22.85 -12.30
CA ILE A 61 -0.58 -23.44 -13.06
C ILE A 61 -0.44 -24.95 -12.99
N TRP A 62 -1.47 -25.64 -12.50
CA TRP A 62 -1.55 -27.09 -12.57
C TRP A 62 -2.39 -27.52 -13.77
N ASP A 63 -1.82 -28.36 -14.62
CA ASP A 63 -2.50 -28.99 -15.74
C ASP A 63 -3.06 -30.36 -15.31
N GLU A 64 -4.39 -30.50 -15.29
CA GLU A 64 -5.05 -31.76 -14.95
C GLU A 64 -4.85 -32.89 -15.96
N LEU A 65 -4.53 -32.56 -17.21
CA LEU A 65 -4.34 -33.57 -18.24
C LEU A 65 -3.08 -34.37 -18.00
N VAL A 66 -1.98 -33.68 -17.71
CA VAL A 66 -0.64 -34.29 -17.54
C VAL A 66 -0.21 -34.42 -16.09
N ASN A 67 -1.03 -33.91 -15.14
CA ASN A 67 -0.70 -33.83 -13.72
C ASN A 67 0.67 -33.16 -13.48
N GLY A 68 0.83 -31.96 -14.05
CA GLY A 68 2.11 -31.26 -14.09
C GLY A 68 1.98 -29.76 -13.87
N TRP A 69 3.09 -29.16 -13.43
CA TRP A 69 3.22 -27.73 -13.18
C TRP A 69 3.69 -26.97 -14.43
N ILE A 70 3.02 -25.86 -14.71
CA ILE A 70 3.48 -24.80 -15.60
C ILE A 70 3.70 -23.57 -14.73
N ASN A 71 4.94 -23.10 -14.66
CA ASN A 71 5.33 -22.03 -13.75
C ASN A 71 5.71 -20.79 -14.55
N TYR A 72 5.25 -19.62 -14.12
CA TYR A 72 5.71 -18.35 -14.65
C TYR A 72 6.22 -17.44 -13.53
N TYR A 73 7.23 -16.65 -13.87
CA TYR A 73 7.56 -15.45 -13.09
C TYR A 73 6.90 -14.25 -13.74
N VAL A 74 6.22 -13.43 -12.95
CA VAL A 74 5.58 -12.18 -13.37
C VAL A 74 6.51 -11.04 -12.99
N THR A 75 6.89 -10.19 -13.96
CA THR A 75 7.70 -9.00 -13.72
C THR A 75 6.85 -7.83 -13.21
N ASP A 76 7.48 -6.78 -12.67
CA ASP A 76 6.77 -5.56 -12.25
C ASP A 76 6.11 -4.82 -13.42
N GLU A 77 6.64 -5.02 -14.63
CA GLU A 77 6.09 -4.51 -15.88
C GLU A 77 4.95 -5.43 -16.42
N GLY A 78 4.52 -6.45 -15.68
CA GLY A 78 3.40 -7.30 -16.09
C GLY A 78 3.72 -8.26 -17.25
N TYR A 79 4.99 -8.62 -17.43
CA TYR A 79 5.41 -9.64 -18.39
C TYR A 79 5.63 -10.98 -17.71
N TYR A 80 5.37 -12.06 -18.43
CA TYR A 80 5.47 -13.42 -17.95
C TYR A 80 6.71 -14.10 -18.52
N TYR A 81 7.52 -14.70 -17.66
CA TYR A 81 8.63 -15.55 -18.07
C TYR A 81 8.31 -17.00 -17.74
N LEU A 82 8.32 -17.88 -18.74
CA LEU A 82 8.09 -19.31 -18.50
C LEU A 82 9.30 -19.91 -17.77
N LEU A 83 9.05 -20.46 -16.60
CA LEU A 83 10.05 -21.09 -15.75
C LEU A 83 10.16 -22.60 -16.06
N PRO A 84 11.31 -23.22 -15.74
CA PRO A 84 11.41 -24.67 -15.77
C PRO A 84 10.42 -25.35 -14.81
N ALA A 85 10.25 -26.67 -14.94
CA ALA A 85 9.33 -27.45 -14.12
C ALA A 85 9.66 -27.37 -12.61
N ASP A 86 10.93 -27.20 -12.25
CA ASP A 86 11.37 -26.99 -10.86
C ASP A 86 11.00 -25.60 -10.32
N GLY A 87 10.56 -24.67 -11.18
CA GLY A 87 10.06 -23.35 -10.80
C GLY A 87 11.16 -22.35 -10.45
N LYS A 88 12.44 -22.70 -10.63
CA LYS A 88 13.54 -21.82 -10.24
C LYS A 88 13.63 -20.59 -11.12
N VAL A 89 13.67 -19.43 -10.48
CA VAL A 89 13.83 -18.13 -11.16
C VAL A 89 15.31 -17.88 -11.46
N PRO A 90 15.69 -17.64 -12.73
CA PRO A 90 17.04 -17.22 -13.06
C PRO A 90 17.45 -15.94 -12.30
N PRO A 91 18.65 -15.85 -11.70
CA PRO A 91 19.06 -14.67 -10.93
C PRO A 91 18.98 -13.36 -11.72
N ARG A 92 19.32 -13.41 -13.02
CA ARG A 92 19.25 -12.27 -13.95
C ARG A 92 17.82 -11.81 -14.24
N LEU A 93 16.83 -12.69 -14.04
CA LEU A 93 15.42 -12.32 -14.13
C LEU A 93 14.96 -11.67 -12.83
N ALA A 94 15.34 -12.25 -11.68
CA ALA A 94 14.99 -11.74 -10.36
C ALA A 94 15.55 -10.32 -10.08
N ASN A 95 16.70 -9.97 -10.65
CA ASN A 95 17.31 -8.65 -10.52
C ASN A 95 16.90 -7.66 -11.63
N GLY A 96 16.03 -8.06 -12.56
CA GLY A 96 15.50 -7.21 -13.63
C GLY A 96 16.44 -6.96 -14.82
N GLU A 97 17.61 -7.60 -14.88
CA GLU A 97 18.51 -7.51 -16.05
C GLU A 97 17.90 -8.16 -17.29
N MET A 98 17.16 -9.25 -17.11
CA MET A 98 16.52 -9.98 -18.18
C MET A 98 15.12 -9.40 -18.44
N LYS A 99 14.95 -8.83 -19.63
CA LYS A 99 13.70 -8.22 -20.10
C LYS A 99 13.22 -8.88 -21.39
N PRO A 100 11.91 -8.82 -21.71
CA PRO A 100 11.43 -9.21 -23.03
C PRO A 100 12.06 -8.34 -24.14
N CYS A 101 11.99 -8.83 -25.38
CA CYS A 101 12.52 -8.14 -26.55
C CYS A 101 11.75 -6.83 -26.83
N ILE A 102 12.14 -5.73 -26.19
CA ILE A 102 11.41 -4.45 -26.24
C ILE A 102 11.34 -3.84 -27.65
N ASN A 103 12.27 -4.19 -28.53
CA ASN A 103 12.32 -3.70 -29.90
C ASN A 103 11.39 -4.45 -30.86
N GLU A 104 10.75 -5.54 -30.39
CA GLU A 104 9.85 -6.38 -31.17
C GLU A 104 8.45 -6.32 -30.54
N PRO A 105 7.56 -5.41 -31.00
CA PRO A 105 6.27 -5.16 -30.37
C PRO A 105 5.38 -6.40 -30.23
N ASP A 106 5.42 -7.30 -31.22
CA ASP A 106 4.65 -8.55 -31.20
C ASP A 106 5.19 -9.57 -30.19
N GLU A 107 6.51 -9.62 -30.01
CA GLU A 107 7.13 -10.43 -28.97
C GLU A 107 6.84 -9.89 -27.57
N LEU A 108 6.88 -8.57 -27.41
CA LEU A 108 6.53 -7.87 -26.17
C LEU A 108 5.06 -8.09 -25.79
N ALA A 109 4.16 -8.01 -26.78
CA ALA A 109 2.75 -8.32 -26.62
C ALA A 109 2.54 -9.78 -26.17
N ARG A 110 3.20 -10.75 -26.83
CA ARG A 110 3.16 -12.16 -26.41
C ARG A 110 3.72 -12.40 -25.01
N ALA A 111 4.74 -11.64 -24.61
CA ALA A 111 5.30 -11.70 -23.26
C ALA A 111 4.30 -11.22 -22.18
N SER A 112 3.28 -10.42 -22.55
CA SER A 112 2.20 -9.99 -21.64
C SER A 112 1.12 -11.05 -21.42
N LEU A 113 1.25 -12.21 -22.08
CA LEU A 113 0.30 -13.31 -22.02
C LEU A 113 0.95 -14.56 -21.43
N VAL A 114 0.16 -15.34 -20.72
CA VAL A 114 0.48 -16.75 -20.48
C VAL A 114 -0.24 -17.59 -21.53
N THR A 115 0.34 -18.75 -21.86
CA THR A 115 -0.33 -19.69 -22.75
C THR A 115 -0.57 -21.02 -22.07
N LEU A 116 -1.79 -21.53 -22.25
CA LEU A 116 -2.18 -22.87 -21.79
C LEU A 116 -2.13 -23.84 -22.99
N PRO A 117 -1.49 -25.02 -22.85
CA PRO A 117 -1.45 -26.01 -23.92
C PRO A 117 -2.86 -26.44 -24.34
N VAL A 118 -3.14 -26.42 -25.64
CA VAL A 118 -4.42 -26.85 -26.21
C VAL A 118 -4.20 -28.14 -26.99
N LEU A 119 -5.06 -29.12 -26.78
CA LEU A 119 -5.03 -30.36 -27.54
C LEU A 119 -5.51 -30.16 -28.98
N PRO A 120 -5.03 -30.99 -29.93
CA PRO A 120 -5.57 -31.04 -31.28
C PRO A 120 -7.09 -31.23 -31.31
N LYS A 121 -7.73 -30.73 -32.38
CA LYS A 121 -9.17 -30.90 -32.60
C LYS A 121 -9.57 -32.38 -32.51
N GLY A 122 -10.65 -32.66 -31.79
CA GLY A 122 -11.19 -34.01 -31.58
C GLY A 122 -10.75 -34.67 -30.27
N LEU A 123 -9.83 -34.07 -29.52
CA LEU A 123 -9.48 -34.49 -28.17
C LEU A 123 -10.09 -33.52 -27.14
N THR A 124 -10.46 -34.06 -25.98
CA THR A 124 -11.08 -33.30 -24.89
C THR A 124 -10.01 -32.71 -23.98
N ASN A 125 -10.03 -31.39 -23.82
CA ASN A 125 -9.16 -30.67 -22.89
C ASN A 125 -9.64 -30.86 -21.45
N LYS A 126 -8.73 -30.65 -20.48
CA LYS A 126 -9.02 -30.70 -19.04
C LYS A 126 -8.91 -29.31 -18.42
N ALA A 127 -9.25 -29.20 -17.13
CA ALA A 127 -9.15 -27.93 -16.44
C ALA A 127 -7.71 -27.58 -16.06
N PHE A 128 -7.44 -26.29 -16.00
CA PHE A 128 -6.22 -25.75 -15.42
C PHE A 128 -6.56 -25.13 -14.08
N TRP A 129 -5.64 -25.21 -13.12
CA TRP A 129 -5.79 -24.55 -11.83
C TRP A 129 -4.71 -23.51 -11.68
N LEU A 130 -5.09 -22.27 -11.39
CA LEU A 130 -4.17 -21.14 -11.36
C LEU A 130 -4.11 -20.55 -9.95
N ALA A 131 -2.90 -20.25 -9.49
CA ALA A 131 -2.67 -19.48 -8.28
C ALA A 131 -1.48 -18.54 -8.47
N TRP A 132 -1.63 -17.32 -7.98
CA TRP A 132 -0.56 -16.34 -7.93
C TRP A 132 -0.05 -16.20 -6.49
N SER A 133 1.25 -15.96 -6.34
CA SER A 133 1.91 -15.77 -5.05
C SER A 133 2.99 -14.68 -5.14
N ALA A 134 3.05 -13.81 -4.14
CA ALA A 134 4.10 -12.79 -4.02
C ALA A 134 5.50 -13.41 -3.76
N VAL A 135 5.52 -14.67 -3.33
CA VAL A 135 6.73 -15.39 -2.89
C VAL A 135 6.78 -16.76 -3.54
N GLU A 136 7.99 -17.28 -3.72
CA GLU A 136 8.18 -18.63 -4.24
C GLU A 136 7.57 -19.67 -3.30
N TRP A 137 6.79 -20.60 -3.86
CA TRP A 137 6.30 -21.77 -3.15
C TRP A 137 7.42 -22.77 -2.93
N THR A 138 7.52 -23.27 -1.71
CA THR A 138 8.39 -24.42 -1.40
C THR A 138 7.84 -25.70 -2.00
N ASP A 139 8.69 -26.70 -2.19
CA ASP A 139 8.27 -28.02 -2.70
C ASP A 139 7.17 -28.65 -1.83
N ALA A 140 7.20 -28.41 -0.52
CA ALA A 140 6.15 -28.87 0.40
C ALA A 140 4.79 -28.21 0.13
N VAL A 141 4.77 -26.91 -0.19
CA VAL A 141 3.54 -26.21 -0.58
C VAL A 141 3.05 -26.72 -1.93
N ARG A 142 3.95 -26.88 -2.91
CA ARG A 142 3.59 -27.42 -4.24
C ARG A 142 2.96 -28.80 -4.11
N LYS A 143 3.59 -29.71 -3.37
CA LYS A 143 3.10 -31.07 -3.16
C LYS A 143 1.70 -31.12 -2.52
N LYS A 144 1.38 -30.19 -1.61
CA LYS A 144 0.01 -30.09 -1.05
C LYS A 144 -1.03 -29.72 -2.11
N HIS A 145 -0.67 -28.89 -3.08
CA HIS A 145 -1.57 -28.47 -4.16
C HIS A 145 -1.71 -29.51 -5.28
N GLU A 146 -0.98 -30.62 -5.23
CA GLU A 146 -1.22 -31.78 -6.10
C GLU A 146 -2.45 -32.58 -5.64
N ASP A 147 -2.83 -32.46 -4.37
CA ASP A 147 -4.09 -33.03 -3.86
C ASP A 147 -5.30 -32.26 -4.44
N PRO A 148 -6.24 -32.93 -5.12
CA PRO A 148 -7.36 -32.26 -5.78
C PRO A 148 -8.26 -31.47 -4.83
N VAL A 149 -8.49 -31.95 -3.60
CA VAL A 149 -9.37 -31.31 -2.63
C VAL A 149 -8.72 -30.04 -2.07
N TYR A 150 -7.44 -30.13 -1.72
CA TYR A 150 -6.65 -29.00 -1.28
C TYR A 150 -6.57 -27.94 -2.39
N ARG A 151 -6.20 -28.35 -3.59
CA ARG A 151 -6.11 -27.49 -4.77
C ARG A 151 -7.41 -26.73 -5.05
N ALA A 152 -8.56 -27.41 -5.01
CA ALA A 152 -9.86 -26.79 -5.26
C ALA A 152 -10.23 -25.68 -4.28
N ARG A 153 -9.62 -25.68 -3.08
CA ARG A 153 -9.83 -24.65 -2.06
C ARG A 153 -8.96 -23.41 -2.28
N TYR A 154 -7.80 -23.56 -2.90
CA TYR A 154 -6.73 -22.55 -2.90
C TYR A 154 -6.35 -22.04 -4.30
N MET A 155 -6.73 -22.77 -5.35
CA MET A 155 -6.46 -22.40 -6.74
C MET A 155 -7.77 -22.14 -7.48
N GLN A 156 -7.71 -21.25 -8.46
CA GLN A 156 -8.83 -20.96 -9.33
C GLN A 156 -8.89 -21.96 -10.47
N ARG A 157 -10.04 -22.62 -10.62
CA ARG A 157 -10.29 -23.53 -11.74
C ARG A 157 -10.58 -22.74 -13.01
N PHE A 158 -10.00 -23.18 -14.11
CA PHE A 158 -10.31 -22.72 -15.46
C PHE A 158 -10.61 -23.93 -16.35
N ASP A 159 -11.87 -24.05 -16.76
CA ASP A 159 -12.33 -25.15 -17.59
C ASP A 159 -12.04 -24.87 -19.08
N MET A 160 -10.93 -25.41 -19.59
CA MET A 160 -10.49 -25.13 -20.96
C MET A 160 -11.49 -25.64 -21.99
N GLU A 161 -12.05 -26.83 -21.80
CA GLU A 161 -12.99 -27.42 -22.76
C GLU A 161 -14.27 -26.59 -22.85
N LYS A 162 -14.81 -26.18 -21.70
CA LYS A 162 -15.99 -25.31 -21.65
C LYS A 162 -15.72 -23.96 -22.32
N TRP A 163 -14.55 -23.37 -22.08
CA TRP A 163 -14.14 -22.10 -22.69
C TRP A 163 -14.02 -22.22 -24.22
N LEU A 164 -13.28 -23.22 -24.71
CA LEU A 164 -13.06 -23.39 -26.14
C LEU A 164 -14.37 -23.64 -26.91
N ASN A 165 -15.31 -24.36 -26.31
CA ASN A 165 -16.58 -24.70 -26.96
C ASN A 165 -17.65 -23.60 -26.84
N ARG A 166 -17.76 -22.93 -25.67
CA ARG A 166 -18.88 -22.02 -25.37
C ARG A 166 -18.46 -20.58 -25.07
N GLY A 167 -17.18 -20.30 -24.85
CA GLY A 167 -16.71 -19.00 -24.38
C GLY A 167 -17.14 -18.68 -22.95
N GLU A 168 -17.41 -19.71 -22.15
CA GLU A 168 -17.87 -19.59 -20.77
C GLU A 168 -16.79 -20.08 -19.79
N GLY A 169 -16.55 -19.32 -18.73
CA GLY A 169 -15.62 -19.69 -17.67
C GLY A 169 -15.89 -18.90 -16.38
N GLU A 170 -15.52 -19.48 -15.25
CA GLU A 170 -15.56 -18.79 -13.96
C GLU A 170 -14.50 -17.69 -13.94
N ASN A 171 -14.88 -16.48 -13.53
CA ASN A 171 -13.98 -15.32 -13.47
C ASN A 171 -13.22 -15.06 -14.78
N ALA A 172 -13.86 -15.36 -15.92
CA ALA A 172 -13.28 -15.25 -17.25
C ALA A 172 -14.14 -14.34 -18.12
N LEU A 173 -13.48 -13.50 -18.91
CA LEU A 173 -14.09 -12.61 -19.89
C LEU A 173 -13.47 -12.82 -21.26
N PRO A 174 -14.23 -12.60 -22.35
CA PRO A 174 -13.65 -12.64 -23.68
C PRO A 174 -12.63 -11.52 -23.83
N PHE A 175 -11.56 -11.80 -24.56
CA PHE A 175 -10.50 -10.81 -24.82
C PHE A 175 -11.03 -9.55 -25.53
N SER A 176 -12.19 -9.65 -26.19
CA SER A 176 -12.91 -8.52 -26.78
C SER A 176 -13.19 -7.37 -25.82
N SER A 177 -13.29 -7.65 -24.54
CA SER A 177 -13.58 -6.67 -23.49
C SER A 177 -12.34 -5.96 -22.93
N LEU A 178 -11.13 -6.18 -23.48
CA LEU A 178 -9.87 -5.68 -22.92
C LEU A 178 -9.89 -4.19 -22.55
N ARG A 179 -10.24 -3.33 -23.52
CA ARG A 179 -10.18 -1.87 -23.36
C ARG A 179 -11.24 -1.33 -22.40
N ASP A 180 -12.35 -2.06 -22.25
CA ASP A 180 -13.48 -1.68 -21.42
C ASP A 180 -13.37 -2.20 -19.99
N THR A 181 -12.40 -3.07 -19.70
CA THR A 181 -12.33 -3.78 -18.42
C THR A 181 -11.00 -3.62 -17.70
N VAL A 182 -9.86 -3.61 -18.42
CA VAL A 182 -8.53 -3.60 -17.81
C VAL A 182 -7.96 -2.18 -17.77
N ALA A 183 -7.74 -1.65 -16.57
CA ALA A 183 -7.34 -0.25 -16.37
C ALA A 183 -6.04 0.11 -17.10
N GLU A 184 -5.03 -0.77 -17.13
CA GLU A 184 -3.76 -0.53 -17.82
C GLU A 184 -3.94 -0.33 -19.33
N TYR A 185 -4.85 -1.07 -19.96
CA TYR A 185 -5.17 -1.00 -21.40
C TYR A 185 -6.32 -0.04 -21.72
N HIS A 186 -6.88 0.62 -20.71
CA HIS A 186 -7.89 1.64 -20.91
C HIS A 186 -7.22 2.92 -21.43
N THR A 187 -7.47 3.20 -22.71
CA THR A 187 -6.90 4.34 -23.43
C THR A 187 -8.00 5.31 -23.84
N GLN A 188 -8.59 6.00 -22.86
CA GLN A 188 -9.32 7.24 -23.12
C GLN A 188 -8.37 8.43 -22.89
N ILE A 189 -8.59 9.52 -23.61
CA ILE A 189 -7.96 10.83 -23.35
C ILE A 189 -8.58 11.42 -22.06
N ASP A 190 -8.69 10.62 -21.01
CA ASP A 190 -9.18 11.07 -19.72
C ASP A 190 -7.98 11.59 -18.92
N THR A 191 -7.99 12.89 -18.68
CA THR A 191 -6.98 13.58 -17.89
C THR A 191 -7.14 13.29 -16.38
N ASN A 192 -8.21 12.60 -15.96
CA ASN A 192 -8.52 12.28 -14.56
C ASN A 192 -8.05 10.89 -14.10
N ARG A 193 -7.11 10.25 -14.81
CA ARG A 193 -6.54 8.96 -14.40
C ARG A 193 -5.57 9.11 -13.21
N ARG A 194 -6.11 9.19 -11.99
CA ARG A 194 -5.33 9.43 -10.75
C ARG A 194 -4.84 8.17 -10.05
N ILE A 195 -5.29 6.99 -10.47
CA ILE A 195 -4.88 5.72 -9.87
C ILE A 195 -3.37 5.49 -9.83
N ALA A 196 -2.63 6.07 -10.78
CA ALA A 196 -1.17 6.06 -10.80
C ALA A 196 -0.53 6.80 -9.61
N ASP A 197 -1.23 7.79 -9.03
CA ASP A 197 -0.70 8.64 -7.96
C ASP A 197 -0.72 7.97 -6.59
N TYR A 198 -1.53 6.92 -6.43
CA TYR A 198 -1.77 6.28 -5.14
C TYR A 198 -1.59 4.77 -5.12
N THR A 199 -1.58 4.09 -6.26
CA THR A 199 -1.42 2.63 -6.26
C THR A 199 -0.15 2.19 -5.52
N SER A 200 -0.27 1.11 -4.75
CA SER A 200 0.85 0.47 -4.07
C SER A 200 1.72 -0.39 -5.00
N SER A 201 1.11 -1.02 -6.01
CA SER A 201 1.83 -1.81 -7.03
C SER A 201 2.21 -0.94 -8.22
N HIS A 202 3.27 -1.33 -8.93
CA HIS A 202 3.73 -0.62 -10.12
C HIS A 202 2.57 -0.41 -11.10
N TRP A 203 2.50 0.81 -11.64
CA TRP A 203 1.49 1.18 -12.62
C TRP A 203 2.06 1.07 -14.02
N ASN A 204 1.55 0.12 -14.79
CA ASN A 204 1.97 -0.05 -16.17
C ASN A 204 0.89 0.41 -17.14
N GLY A 205 0.64 1.73 -17.17
CA GLY A 205 -0.26 2.32 -18.15
C GLY A 205 0.27 2.09 -19.57
N LYS A 206 -0.52 1.41 -20.40
CA LYS A 206 -0.11 1.01 -21.75
C LYS A 206 -0.32 2.14 -22.75
N TRP A 207 0.62 2.29 -23.67
CA TRP A 207 0.56 3.29 -24.73
C TRP A 207 -0.61 2.99 -25.69
N LEU A 208 -1.06 4.01 -26.44
CA LEU A 208 -2.25 3.96 -27.30
C LEU A 208 -2.32 2.72 -28.24
N PHE A 209 -1.18 2.26 -28.76
CA PHE A 209 -1.09 1.15 -29.72
C PHE A 209 -0.79 -0.22 -29.08
N GLU A 210 -0.36 -0.27 -27.81
CA GLU A 210 -0.09 -1.54 -27.14
C GLU A 210 -1.31 -2.47 -27.02
N PRO A 211 -2.55 -1.97 -26.81
CA PRO A 211 -3.74 -2.83 -26.89
C PRO A 211 -3.86 -3.54 -28.24
N ASP A 212 -3.55 -2.86 -29.36
CA ASP A 212 -3.66 -3.44 -30.71
C ASP A 212 -2.62 -4.52 -30.95
N ASN A 213 -1.38 -4.31 -30.50
CA ASN A 213 -0.33 -5.33 -30.56
C ASN A 213 -0.72 -6.57 -29.75
N LEU A 214 -1.32 -6.37 -28.56
CA LEU A 214 -1.79 -7.48 -27.73
C LEU A 214 -2.93 -8.25 -28.41
N TRP A 215 -3.85 -7.53 -29.05
CA TRP A 215 -4.91 -8.12 -29.86
C TRP A 215 -4.39 -8.97 -31.01
N TRP A 216 -3.40 -8.48 -31.75
CA TRP A 216 -2.74 -9.24 -32.81
C TRP A 216 -2.06 -10.49 -32.27
N ALA A 217 -1.30 -10.38 -31.19
CA ALA A 217 -0.66 -11.52 -30.54
C ALA A 217 -1.66 -12.61 -30.11
N VAL A 218 -2.80 -12.22 -29.52
CA VAL A 218 -3.88 -13.15 -29.17
C VAL A 218 -4.43 -13.86 -30.40
N ARG A 219 -4.69 -13.11 -31.48
CA ARG A 219 -5.24 -13.65 -32.72
C ARG A 219 -4.30 -14.62 -33.40
N GLU A 220 -2.99 -14.36 -33.38
CA GLU A 220 -1.99 -15.27 -33.92
C GLU A 220 -1.90 -16.58 -33.13
N LEU A 221 -1.99 -16.50 -31.79
CA LEU A 221 -1.86 -17.67 -30.92
C LEU A 221 -3.06 -18.60 -31.02
N LEU A 222 -4.28 -18.05 -30.89
CA LEU A 222 -5.51 -18.80 -31.06
C LEU A 222 -6.67 -17.86 -31.45
N PRO A 223 -7.04 -17.79 -32.74
CA PRO A 223 -8.07 -16.87 -33.23
C PRO A 223 -9.39 -16.98 -32.45
N ASP A 224 -9.93 -15.83 -32.04
CA ASP A 224 -11.25 -15.66 -31.38
C ASP A 224 -11.46 -16.46 -30.08
N LYS A 225 -10.39 -16.95 -29.45
CA LYS A 225 -10.46 -17.74 -28.21
C LYS A 225 -9.72 -17.14 -27.03
N GLY A 226 -9.01 -16.02 -27.19
CA GLY A 226 -8.32 -15.37 -26.09
C GLY A 226 -9.22 -15.04 -24.91
N VAL A 227 -8.65 -15.12 -23.71
CA VAL A 227 -9.38 -14.94 -22.45
C VAL A 227 -8.68 -13.96 -21.53
N ILE A 228 -9.47 -13.15 -20.84
CA ILE A 228 -9.06 -12.35 -19.69
C ILE A 228 -9.52 -13.12 -18.45
N LEU A 229 -8.59 -13.56 -17.61
CA LEU A 229 -8.87 -14.40 -16.45
C LEU A 229 -8.49 -13.66 -15.17
N TYR A 230 -9.45 -13.47 -14.29
CA TYR A 230 -9.29 -12.75 -13.03
C TYR A 230 -8.76 -13.70 -11.97
N LEU A 231 -7.64 -13.37 -11.32
CA LEU A 231 -7.15 -14.06 -10.13
C LEU A 231 -7.39 -13.20 -8.89
N SER A 232 -7.84 -13.83 -7.81
CA SER A 232 -8.05 -13.16 -6.54
C SER A 232 -6.72 -12.74 -5.90
N ASP A 233 -6.61 -11.46 -5.53
CA ASP A 233 -5.47 -10.92 -4.76
C ASP A 233 -5.97 -9.98 -3.64
N PRO A 234 -6.65 -10.51 -2.60
CA PRO A 234 -7.12 -9.75 -1.45
C PRO A 234 -6.02 -8.96 -0.74
N VAL A 235 -4.77 -9.46 -0.75
CA VAL A 235 -3.65 -8.74 -0.13
C VAL A 235 -3.37 -7.43 -0.89
N ALA A 236 -3.36 -7.47 -2.22
CA ALA A 236 -3.20 -6.24 -3.00
C ALA A 236 -4.41 -5.31 -2.88
N VAL A 237 -5.64 -5.85 -2.81
CA VAL A 237 -6.84 -5.02 -2.57
C VAL A 237 -6.70 -4.23 -1.26
N VAL A 238 -6.32 -4.89 -0.16
CA VAL A 238 -6.10 -4.26 1.15
C VAL A 238 -5.00 -3.19 1.10
N GLN A 239 -3.91 -3.46 0.37
CA GLN A 239 -2.85 -2.48 0.14
C GLN A 239 -3.35 -1.27 -0.65
N ASP A 240 -4.15 -1.50 -1.70
CA ASP A 240 -4.71 -0.44 -2.54
C ASP A 240 -5.73 0.43 -1.77
N ILE A 241 -6.56 -0.14 -0.87
CA ILE A 241 -7.43 0.65 0.05
C ILE A 241 -6.59 1.61 0.90
N THR A 242 -5.52 1.10 1.51
CA THR A 242 -4.65 1.88 2.39
C THR A 242 -3.96 3.00 1.62
N ALA A 243 -3.47 2.69 0.42
CA ALA A 243 -2.76 3.65 -0.41
C ALA A 243 -3.70 4.77 -0.91
N LEU A 244 -4.94 4.43 -1.27
CA LEU A 244 -5.98 5.40 -1.62
C LEU A 244 -6.38 6.29 -0.43
N ALA A 245 -6.56 5.72 0.77
CA ALA A 245 -6.90 6.50 1.97
C ALA A 245 -5.82 7.55 2.29
N ASN A 246 -4.55 7.15 2.21
CA ASN A 246 -3.40 8.04 2.38
C ASN A 246 -3.36 9.14 1.32
N TYR A 247 -3.57 8.79 0.05
CA TYR A 247 -3.63 9.75 -1.04
C TYR A 247 -4.74 10.78 -0.83
N ARG A 248 -5.93 10.33 -0.41
CA ARG A 248 -7.07 11.19 -0.12
C ARG A 248 -6.80 12.19 0.99
N LEU A 249 -6.29 11.75 2.14
CA LEU A 249 -5.93 12.66 3.24
C LEU A 249 -4.84 13.65 2.80
N LYS A 250 -3.85 13.17 2.05
CA LYS A 250 -2.77 14.00 1.52
C LYS A 250 -3.29 15.08 0.57
N THR A 251 -4.17 14.74 -0.37
CA THR A 251 -4.65 15.69 -1.40
C THR A 251 -5.76 16.61 -0.88
N GLN A 252 -6.68 16.11 -0.06
CA GLN A 252 -7.80 16.89 0.46
C GLN A 252 -7.41 17.86 1.58
N PHE A 253 -6.38 17.54 2.36
CA PHE A 253 -5.96 18.36 3.50
C PHE A 253 -4.50 18.81 3.39
N ASN A 254 -3.53 17.88 3.47
CA ASN A 254 -2.12 18.25 3.65
C ASN A 254 -1.53 19.07 2.49
N LYS A 255 -2.00 18.83 1.26
CA LYS A 255 -1.58 19.54 0.05
C LYS A 255 -2.63 20.50 -0.49
N ASN A 256 -3.79 20.60 0.15
CA ASN A 256 -4.85 21.46 -0.34
C ASN A 256 -4.48 22.94 -0.08
N PRO A 257 -4.39 23.79 -1.13
CA PRO A 257 -4.06 25.20 -0.98
C PRO A 257 -4.96 25.95 0.01
N HIS A 258 -6.20 25.47 0.17
CA HIS A 258 -7.17 26.02 1.11
C HIS A 258 -6.73 25.85 2.58
N TYR A 259 -6.04 24.76 2.94
CA TYR A 259 -5.68 24.44 4.33
C TYR A 259 -4.19 24.56 4.64
N ILE A 260 -3.32 24.29 3.66
CA ILE A 260 -1.88 24.13 3.87
C ILE A 260 -1.23 25.30 4.61
N ARG A 261 -1.62 26.54 4.25
CA ARG A 261 -1.08 27.74 4.88
C ARG A 261 -1.53 27.87 6.33
N GLY A 262 -2.82 27.65 6.61
CA GLY A 262 -3.36 27.76 7.97
C GLY A 262 -2.77 26.69 8.90
N ILE A 263 -2.69 25.44 8.43
CA ILE A 263 -2.05 24.34 9.17
C ILE A 263 -0.59 24.71 9.50
N ALA A 264 0.16 25.15 8.49
CA ALA A 264 1.57 25.51 8.66
C ALA A 264 1.75 26.65 9.67
N LEU A 265 0.96 27.72 9.56
CA LEU A 265 1.05 28.87 10.46
C LEU A 265 0.69 28.49 11.90
N SER A 266 -0.41 27.78 12.13
CA SER A 266 -0.82 27.34 13.48
C SER A 266 0.19 26.37 14.10
N ALA A 267 0.75 25.46 13.30
CA ALA A 267 1.81 24.54 13.74
C ALA A 267 3.09 25.31 14.09
N SER A 268 3.59 26.17 13.20
CA SER A 268 4.77 26.99 13.44
C SER A 268 4.62 27.89 14.65
N LEU A 269 3.44 28.50 14.84
CA LEU A 269 3.17 29.34 15.99
C LEU A 269 3.19 28.54 17.30
N SER A 270 2.58 27.35 17.29
CA SER A 270 2.59 26.44 18.45
C SER A 270 4.02 26.00 18.80
N THR A 271 4.81 25.62 17.79
CA THR A 271 6.22 25.23 17.97
C THR A 271 7.08 26.40 18.48
N LEU A 272 6.90 27.61 17.94
CA LEU A 272 7.62 28.80 18.38
C LEU A 272 7.28 29.12 19.84
N LYS A 273 5.98 29.13 20.18
CA LYS A 273 5.52 29.33 21.55
C LYS A 273 6.15 28.34 22.51
N GLU A 274 6.07 27.06 22.18
CA GLU A 274 6.63 25.99 23.00
C GLU A 274 8.16 26.12 23.17
N ALA A 275 8.89 26.40 22.08
CA ALA A 275 10.33 26.54 22.12
C ALA A 275 10.78 27.72 22.99
N LEU A 276 10.18 28.90 22.79
CA LEU A 276 10.50 30.11 23.55
C LEU A 276 10.10 29.98 25.01
N CYS A 277 8.89 29.48 25.29
CA CYS A 277 8.44 29.26 26.66
C CYS A 277 9.33 28.25 27.40
N ARG A 278 9.67 27.11 26.77
CA ARG A 278 10.57 26.12 27.38
C ARG A 278 11.99 26.62 27.56
N GLN A 279 12.48 27.46 26.66
CA GLN A 279 13.79 28.09 26.84
C GLN A 279 13.77 29.02 28.05
N PHE A 280 12.77 29.91 28.12
CA PHE A 280 12.60 30.81 29.25
C PHE A 280 12.41 30.04 30.57
N GLU A 281 11.61 28.96 30.58
CA GLU A 281 11.47 28.09 31.76
C GLU A 281 12.81 27.56 32.24
N ARG A 282 13.67 27.09 31.33
CA ARG A 282 15.01 26.58 31.68
C ARG A 282 15.90 27.66 32.25
N GLU A 283 15.91 28.85 31.64
CA GLU A 283 16.69 29.99 32.14
C GLU A 283 16.26 30.38 33.56
N GLN A 284 14.95 30.43 33.84
CA GLN A 284 14.45 30.75 35.18
C GLN A 284 14.75 29.67 36.23
N ILE A 285 14.70 28.39 35.85
CA ILE A 285 15.10 27.29 36.74
C ILE A 285 16.61 27.34 37.02
N GLU A 286 17.43 27.65 36.01
CA GLU A 286 18.87 27.77 36.17
C GLU A 286 19.24 28.97 37.05
N GLU A 287 18.60 30.12 36.84
CA GLU A 287 18.76 31.31 37.68
C GLU A 287 18.37 31.03 39.15
N ASP A 288 17.24 30.36 39.40
CA ASP A 288 16.83 30.00 40.76
C ASP A 288 17.84 29.06 41.43
N ALA A 289 18.32 28.04 40.69
CA ALA A 289 19.34 27.12 41.18
C ALA A 289 20.67 27.83 41.52
N ILE A 290 21.08 28.81 40.70
CA ILE A 290 22.27 29.64 40.98
C ILE A 290 22.05 30.48 42.24
N LEU A 291 20.89 31.12 42.38
CA LEU A 291 20.55 31.95 43.55
C LEU A 291 20.44 31.12 44.84
N GLU A 292 19.92 29.89 44.76
CA GLU A 292 19.92 28.95 45.88
C GLU A 292 21.34 28.53 46.26
N ALA A 293 22.19 28.18 45.28
CA ALA A 293 23.59 27.84 45.53
C ALA A 293 24.36 29.00 46.20
N GLN A 294 24.11 30.24 45.77
CA GLN A 294 24.68 31.44 46.39
C GLN A 294 24.15 31.68 47.82
N ARG A 295 22.86 31.45 48.07
CA ARG A 295 22.24 31.57 49.41
C ARG A 295 22.74 30.51 50.39
N GLN A 296 22.96 29.28 49.91
CA GLN A 296 23.49 28.18 50.73
C GLN A 296 24.97 28.34 51.07
N ALA A 297 25.75 29.04 50.24
CA ALA A 297 27.17 29.27 50.45
C ALA A 297 27.60 30.72 50.19
N PRO A 298 27.20 31.68 51.06
CA PRO A 298 27.53 33.11 50.90
C PRO A 298 29.03 33.43 50.97
N TYR A 299 29.85 32.46 51.40
CA TYR A 299 31.31 32.53 51.50
C TYR A 299 32.00 31.33 50.82
N ALA A 300 31.52 30.91 49.65
CA ALA A 300 32.25 29.93 48.84
C ALA A 300 33.51 30.56 48.21
N PHE A 301 34.61 29.81 48.19
CA PHE A 301 35.85 30.24 47.54
C PHE A 301 35.83 29.86 46.05
N TYR A 302 36.10 30.84 45.17
CA TYR A 302 36.38 30.56 43.76
C TYR A 302 37.78 29.95 43.64
N LEU A 303 37.87 28.72 43.11
CA LEU A 303 39.14 28.17 42.64
C LEU A 303 39.35 28.57 41.17
N SER A 304 40.60 28.87 40.81
CA SER A 304 40.98 29.10 39.40
C SER A 304 40.61 27.87 38.56
N GLY A 305 39.56 28.00 37.75
CA GLY A 305 38.99 26.91 36.96
C GLY A 305 37.46 26.92 36.85
N GLY A 306 36.76 27.78 37.61
CA GLY A 306 35.30 27.95 37.51
C GLY A 306 34.47 26.97 38.34
N THR A 307 35.11 26.13 39.16
CA THR A 307 34.44 25.17 40.05
C THR A 307 34.19 25.76 41.44
N TYR A 308 32.97 25.57 41.95
CA TYR A 308 32.51 26.02 43.26
C TYR A 308 32.76 24.95 44.34
N LEU A 309 33.33 25.33 45.48
CA LEU A 309 33.39 24.50 46.70
C LEU A 309 32.50 25.13 47.78
N PRO A 310 31.40 24.48 48.22
CA PRO A 310 30.55 25.01 49.26
C PRO A 310 31.25 24.99 50.61
N SER A 311 31.08 26.06 51.41
CA SER A 311 31.71 26.20 52.73
C SER A 311 31.03 25.37 53.84
N ASN A 312 29.85 24.78 53.57
CA ASN A 312 29.14 23.92 54.53
C ASN A 312 28.38 22.78 53.82
N PHE A 313 28.87 21.55 53.93
CA PHE A 313 28.27 20.37 53.28
C PHE A 313 26.89 19.97 53.86
N ALA A 314 26.55 20.42 55.07
CA ALA A 314 25.32 20.02 55.77
C ALA A 314 24.04 20.71 55.28
N LEU A 315 24.14 21.74 54.43
CA LEU A 315 23.00 22.51 53.90
C LEU A 315 22.66 22.18 52.44
N VAL A 316 23.49 21.37 51.78
CA VAL A 316 23.27 20.95 50.39
C VAL A 316 22.22 19.84 50.40
N GLY A 317 20.96 20.21 50.13
CA GLY A 317 19.86 19.26 49.88
C GLY A 317 18.65 19.32 50.83
N THR A 318 18.51 20.35 51.68
CA THR A 318 17.38 20.46 52.63
C THR A 318 16.43 21.64 52.37
N THR A 319 16.63 22.42 51.31
CA THR A 319 15.74 23.53 50.93
C THR A 319 14.81 23.09 49.79
N GLU A 320 13.50 23.20 50.02
CA GLU A 320 12.49 23.06 48.97
C GLU A 320 12.75 24.10 47.88
N ASN A 321 12.79 23.67 46.61
CA ASN A 321 12.90 24.55 45.43
C ASN A 321 12.03 25.80 45.63
N THR A 322 12.65 26.98 45.65
CA THR A 322 11.94 28.23 45.97
C THR A 322 11.09 28.73 44.81
N LEU A 323 11.44 28.37 43.56
CA LEU A 323 10.58 28.59 42.41
C LEU A 323 9.44 27.55 42.35
N ASP A 324 8.34 27.87 43.01
CA ASP A 324 7.11 27.09 42.88
C ASP A 324 6.62 27.04 41.41
N ASN A 325 6.09 25.90 41.00
CA ASN A 325 5.60 25.63 39.65
C ASN A 325 4.49 26.62 39.23
N SER A 326 3.68 27.10 40.17
CA SER A 326 2.64 28.10 39.85
C SER A 326 3.25 29.48 39.53
N THR A 327 4.37 29.83 40.18
CA THR A 327 5.11 31.07 39.91
C THR A 327 5.79 31.00 38.56
N LEU A 328 6.50 29.89 38.27
CA LEU A 328 7.13 29.65 36.98
C LEU A 328 6.11 29.74 35.84
N LYS A 329 4.96 29.06 35.95
CA LYS A 329 3.88 29.14 34.95
C LYS A 329 3.40 30.56 34.69
N ARG A 330 3.28 31.38 35.74
CA ARG A 330 2.86 32.78 35.63
C ARG A 330 3.91 33.63 34.93
N MET A 331 5.19 33.41 35.23
CA MET A 331 6.30 34.09 34.58
C MET A 331 6.35 33.75 33.10
N VAL A 332 6.18 32.48 32.74
CA VAL A 332 6.11 32.02 31.34
C VAL A 332 4.91 32.60 30.60
N GLN A 333 3.74 32.62 31.24
CA GLN A 333 2.54 33.25 30.65
C GLN A 333 2.76 34.74 30.38
N ARG A 334 3.40 35.45 31.32
CA ARG A 334 3.74 36.87 31.14
C ARG A 334 4.77 37.07 30.03
N TYR A 335 5.81 36.25 30.00
CA TYR A 335 6.82 36.27 28.93
C TYR A 335 6.18 36.08 27.55
N TRP A 336 5.26 35.12 27.41
CA TRP A 336 4.54 34.92 26.15
C TRP A 336 3.56 36.06 25.80
N SER A 337 3.00 36.73 26.80
CA SER A 337 1.99 37.79 26.57
C SER A 337 2.51 38.95 25.72
N ASP A 338 3.81 39.22 25.75
CA ASP A 338 4.47 40.24 24.92
C ASP A 338 4.39 39.90 23.42
N TYR A 339 4.32 38.62 23.07
CA TYR A 339 4.18 38.14 21.70
C TYR A 339 2.71 37.93 21.29
N GLU A 340 1.82 37.70 22.26
CA GLU A 340 0.42 37.38 22.03
C GLU A 340 -0.32 38.47 21.23
N GLN A 341 0.04 39.73 21.45
CA GLN A 341 -0.54 40.89 20.74
C GLN A 341 -0.37 40.85 19.21
N TYR A 342 0.64 40.12 18.70
CA TYR A 342 0.89 40.00 17.26
C TYR A 342 0.09 38.86 16.61
N ILE A 343 -0.72 38.14 17.39
CA ILE A 343 -1.44 36.95 16.95
C ILE A 343 -2.94 37.22 16.96
N ASP A 344 -3.57 37.07 15.79
CA ASP A 344 -5.02 37.12 15.66
C ASP A 344 -5.64 35.76 16.07
N ARG A 345 -5.91 35.61 17.36
CA ARG A 345 -6.46 34.36 17.93
C ARG A 345 -7.87 34.04 17.45
N ASP A 346 -8.66 35.06 17.09
CA ASP A 346 -10.00 34.84 16.56
C ASP A 346 -9.94 34.23 15.16
N LYS A 347 -9.03 34.71 14.29
CA LYS A 347 -8.81 34.09 12.98
C LYS A 347 -8.19 32.71 13.07
N GLU A 348 -7.23 32.50 13.96
CA GLU A 348 -6.64 31.18 14.17
C GLU A 348 -7.71 30.19 14.65
N LYS A 349 -8.51 30.57 15.65
CA LYS A 349 -9.60 29.74 16.16
C LYS A 349 -10.64 29.45 15.08
N ALA A 350 -11.10 30.46 14.36
CA ALA A 350 -12.07 30.27 13.28
C ALA A 350 -11.54 29.33 12.18
N PHE A 351 -10.24 29.42 11.86
CA PHE A 351 -9.59 28.48 10.95
C PHE A 351 -9.59 27.06 11.51
N MET A 352 -9.15 26.87 12.76
CA MET A 352 -9.07 25.55 13.40
C MET A 352 -10.45 24.91 13.55
N ASP A 353 -11.46 25.66 13.99
CA ASP A 353 -12.84 25.17 14.13
C ASP A 353 -13.40 24.67 12.79
N ARG A 354 -13.16 25.44 11.72
CA ARG A 354 -13.56 25.03 10.36
C ARG A 354 -12.78 23.82 9.88
N PHE A 355 -11.45 23.83 10.02
CA PHE A 355 -10.59 22.72 9.60
C PHE A 355 -10.99 21.41 10.29
N THR A 356 -11.18 21.44 11.61
CA THR A 356 -11.63 20.29 12.38
C THR A 356 -13.01 19.83 11.93
N THR A 357 -13.95 20.75 11.71
CA THR A 357 -15.29 20.40 11.20
C THR A 357 -15.24 19.69 9.85
N ASP A 358 -14.46 20.23 8.90
CA ASP A 358 -14.33 19.66 7.56
C ASP A 358 -13.58 18.32 7.57
N LEU A 359 -12.53 18.19 8.41
CA LEU A 359 -11.80 16.94 8.61
C LEU A 359 -12.70 15.86 9.24
N THR A 360 -13.44 16.18 10.29
CA THR A 360 -14.36 15.24 10.95
C THR A 360 -15.47 14.80 10.01
N ARG A 361 -16.03 15.71 9.20
CA ARG A 361 -17.02 15.35 8.18
C ARG A 361 -16.42 14.35 7.21
N TYR A 362 -15.25 14.65 6.65
CA TYR A 362 -14.57 13.82 5.67
C TYR A 362 -14.17 12.45 6.25
N ASP A 363 -13.71 12.41 7.49
CA ASP A 363 -13.39 11.18 8.20
C ASP A 363 -14.62 10.28 8.32
N ASN A 364 -15.76 10.84 8.77
CA ASN A 364 -17.00 10.09 8.95
C ASN A 364 -17.61 9.60 7.63
N THR A 365 -17.49 10.37 6.54
CA THR A 365 -18.13 10.03 5.25
C THR A 365 -17.25 9.19 4.34
N ILE A 366 -15.92 9.32 4.43
CA ILE A 366 -14.97 8.69 3.50
C ILE A 366 -14.02 7.74 4.22
N ILE A 367 -13.21 8.22 5.16
CA ILE A 367 -12.09 7.45 5.71
C ILE A 367 -12.54 6.34 6.67
N SER A 368 -13.52 6.61 7.53
CA SER A 368 -14.10 5.61 8.42
C SER A 368 -14.79 4.49 7.64
N PRO A 369 -15.66 4.76 6.64
CA PRO A 369 -16.20 3.70 5.79
C PRO A 369 -15.14 2.91 5.02
N MET A 370 -14.07 3.55 4.53
CA MET A 370 -12.93 2.84 3.92
C MET A 370 -12.21 1.94 4.93
N THR A 371 -12.10 2.38 6.18
CA THR A 371 -11.52 1.58 7.28
C THR A 371 -12.37 0.36 7.57
N GLU A 372 -13.70 0.49 7.55
CA GLU A 372 -14.58 -0.67 7.64
C GLU A 372 -14.36 -1.64 6.48
N MET A 373 -14.32 -1.15 5.24
CA MET A 373 -14.03 -1.97 4.06
C MET A 373 -12.70 -2.71 4.19
N TYR A 374 -11.66 -2.03 4.68
CA TYR A 374 -10.35 -2.64 4.98
C TYR A 374 -10.48 -3.78 6.01
N LEU A 375 -11.21 -3.55 7.10
CA LEU A 375 -11.42 -4.55 8.16
C LEU A 375 -12.27 -5.74 7.67
N ASP A 376 -13.27 -5.49 6.84
CA ASP A 376 -14.12 -6.53 6.24
C ASP A 376 -13.28 -7.44 5.33
N TRP A 377 -12.37 -6.86 4.54
CA TRP A 377 -11.41 -7.62 3.74
C TRP A 377 -10.45 -8.46 4.59
N LEU A 378 -9.89 -7.89 5.66
CA LEU A 378 -9.00 -8.64 6.56
C LEU A 378 -9.71 -9.80 7.27
N LYS A 379 -11.02 -9.67 7.54
CA LYS A 379 -11.84 -10.74 8.12
C LYS A 379 -12.27 -11.78 7.09
N SER A 380 -12.20 -11.46 5.79
CA SER A 380 -12.63 -12.36 4.72
C SER A 380 -11.80 -13.66 4.69
N GLN A 381 -12.48 -14.79 4.46
CA GLN A 381 -11.82 -16.09 4.36
C GLN A 381 -10.76 -16.13 3.25
N ALA A 382 -10.96 -15.39 2.16
CA ALA A 382 -10.01 -15.31 1.05
C ALA A 382 -8.67 -14.68 1.48
N CYS A 383 -8.70 -13.59 2.24
CA CYS A 383 -7.48 -12.95 2.73
C CYS A 383 -6.71 -13.86 3.71
N TRP A 384 -7.41 -14.48 4.67
CA TRP A 384 -6.81 -15.42 5.62
C TRP A 384 -6.13 -16.61 4.94
N THR A 385 -6.79 -17.13 3.92
CA THR A 385 -6.34 -18.25 3.11
C THR A 385 -5.00 -17.94 2.42
N ILE A 386 -4.90 -16.80 1.72
CA ILE A 386 -3.67 -16.40 1.01
C ILE A 386 -2.54 -16.06 1.98
N LEU A 387 -2.85 -15.38 3.09
CA LEU A 387 -1.85 -15.08 4.12
C LEU A 387 -1.29 -16.36 4.74
N THR A 388 -2.12 -17.38 4.94
CA THR A 388 -1.69 -18.67 5.47
C THR A 388 -0.75 -19.38 4.50
N ILE A 389 -1.06 -19.42 3.20
CA ILE A 389 -0.15 -19.99 2.18
C ILE A 389 1.18 -19.23 2.17
N THR A 390 1.13 -17.90 2.19
CA THR A 390 2.32 -17.05 2.17
C THR A 390 3.19 -17.23 3.42
N LEU A 391 2.56 -17.37 4.60
CA LEU A 391 3.24 -17.65 5.87
C LEU A 391 3.79 -19.07 5.97
N ILE A 392 3.21 -20.03 5.26
CA ILE A 392 3.79 -21.37 5.14
C ILE A 392 4.96 -21.35 4.15
N ALA A 393 4.88 -20.54 3.09
CA ALA A 393 5.94 -20.39 2.09
C ALA A 393 7.15 -19.60 2.62
N ARG A 394 6.95 -18.63 3.51
CA ARG A 394 8.02 -17.91 4.23
C ARG A 394 8.08 -18.41 5.67
N THR A 395 9.18 -19.04 6.08
CA THR A 395 9.42 -19.53 7.45
C THR A 395 9.54 -18.41 8.52
N ILE A 396 8.49 -17.59 8.70
CA ILE A 396 8.35 -16.42 9.61
C ILE A 396 8.67 -15.06 8.94
N ILE A 397 7.97 -14.00 9.40
CA ILE A 397 8.08 -12.55 9.07
C ILE A 397 7.26 -12.08 7.83
N ALA A 398 5.94 -11.96 7.95
CA ALA A 398 5.15 -11.16 6.98
C ALA A 398 4.02 -10.31 7.61
N VAL A 399 3.61 -10.58 8.85
CA VAL A 399 2.47 -9.88 9.46
C VAL A 399 2.80 -8.44 9.91
N ARG A 400 4.08 -8.10 10.11
CA ARG A 400 4.51 -6.78 10.60
C ARG A 400 4.34 -5.62 9.60
N CYS A 401 4.42 -5.87 8.29
CA CYS A 401 4.34 -4.78 7.29
C CYS A 401 2.90 -4.26 7.08
N LEU A 402 1.90 -5.14 7.13
CA LEU A 402 0.49 -4.77 6.93
C LEU A 402 -0.06 -3.91 8.09
N PHE A 403 0.36 -4.19 9.33
CA PHE A 403 -0.06 -3.40 10.50
C PHE A 403 0.62 -2.03 10.59
N SER A 404 1.86 -1.89 10.11
CA SER A 404 2.64 -0.64 10.21
C SER A 404 2.04 0.48 9.36
N GLN A 405 1.59 0.17 8.12
CA GLN A 405 1.07 1.19 7.21
C GLN A 405 -0.29 1.76 7.64
N PHE A 406 -1.11 1.00 8.37
CA PHE A 406 -2.39 1.47 8.89
C PHE A 406 -2.25 2.21 10.25
N MET A 407 -1.32 1.80 11.11
CA MET A 407 -1.08 2.50 12.39
C MET A 407 -0.52 3.91 12.22
N ILE A 408 0.24 4.18 11.16
CA ILE A 408 0.70 5.55 10.85
C ILE A 408 -0.49 6.49 10.58
N VAL A 409 -1.58 5.99 10.00
CA VAL A 409 -2.81 6.75 9.74
C VAL A 409 -3.60 6.99 11.02
N LEU A 410 -3.74 5.98 11.89
CA LEU A 410 -4.37 6.14 13.20
C LEU A 410 -3.56 7.05 14.13
N GLN A 411 -2.23 7.06 14.03
CA GLN A 411 -1.39 8.01 14.76
C GLN A 411 -1.48 9.43 14.19
N ALA A 412 -1.63 9.60 12.87
CA ALA A 412 -1.85 10.91 12.25
C ALA A 412 -3.25 11.48 12.56
N CYS A 413 -4.29 10.64 12.63
CA CYS A 413 -5.63 11.05 13.09
C CYS A 413 -5.76 11.17 14.62
N ARG A 414 -4.77 10.68 15.40
CA ARG A 414 -4.68 10.88 16.87
C ARG A 414 -3.87 12.12 17.27
N ILE A 415 -3.45 12.97 16.33
CA ILE A 415 -2.86 14.26 16.68
C ILE A 415 -4.01 15.19 17.10
N ASN A 416 -4.07 15.46 18.41
CA ASN A 416 -5.00 16.30 19.17
C ASN A 416 -6.35 15.68 19.61
N TRP A 417 -6.28 14.91 20.70
CA TRP A 417 -7.32 14.91 21.74
C TRP A 417 -6.67 15.08 23.12
N GLY A 418 -6.72 16.30 23.68
CA GLY A 418 -6.55 16.58 25.11
C GLY A 418 -5.12 16.54 25.71
N PRO A 419 -4.89 17.24 26.84
CA PRO A 419 -3.55 17.43 27.39
C PRO A 419 -2.94 16.12 27.91
N PRO A 420 -1.59 15.99 27.89
CA PRO A 420 -0.92 14.82 28.45
C PRO A 420 -1.16 14.77 29.96
N VAL A 421 -1.88 13.76 30.42
CA VAL A 421 -1.87 13.33 31.82
C VAL A 421 -0.47 12.80 32.12
N ILE A 422 0.38 13.65 32.67
CA ILE A 422 1.70 13.30 33.20
C ILE A 422 1.48 12.69 34.59
N PHE A 423 1.72 11.38 34.68
CA PHE A 423 2.01 10.52 35.84
C PHE A 423 1.39 10.80 37.22
N LYS A 424 0.82 9.72 37.81
CA LYS A 424 0.95 9.43 39.25
C LYS A 424 1.45 7.99 39.43
N SER A 425 2.73 7.84 39.76
CA SER A 425 3.23 6.71 40.53
C SER A 425 4.29 7.24 41.50
N ARG A 426 4.20 6.74 42.74
CA ARG A 426 4.98 7.13 43.92
C ARG A 426 6.48 7.13 43.72
#